data_AF-A0A014NLX8-F1
#
_entry.id   AF-A0A014NLX8-F1
#
_cell.length_a   1.000
_cell.length_b   1.000
_cell.length_c   1.000
_cell.angle_alpha   90.00
_cell.angle_beta   90.00
_cell.angle_gamma   90.00
#
_symmetry.space_group_name_H-M   'P 1'
#
loop_
_entity.id
_entity.type
_entity.pdbx_description
1 polymer ?
#
loop_
_entity_poly.entity_id
_entity_poly.type
_entity_poly.pdbx_seq_one_letter_code
_entity_poly.pdbx_strand_id
1 'polypeptide(L)'
;MTFFAGLIVFICGIAALLILILLHKRKKISTTLAVWLAIVLIAVSSTYYVAVRVPHQQHEARLNAAEHYFINLPLYRTLKVQQPSLYQKLHQQYLSAVATGESEAQALEHLRPMLADLLSQRISYASNEALYRYMQVSLEQMKALRQQNSELCFKFLFPQVSGGINTTESLPVELRKKEGEALDYFLQQSFGAEHTGNALQGREDLGNIVRSLYGRWGSDLQLINAPAETGADKTKLCEMTIDLYQSVLALPVNHSAEVLRIILDGNANW
;
A
#
# COMPACT_ATOMS: atom_id res chain seq x y z
N MET A 1 18.00 -26.03 -6.85
CA MET A 1 17.78 -26.22 -8.31
C MET A 1 18.80 -25.53 -9.20
N THR A 2 19.52 -24.50 -8.74
CA THR A 2 20.60 -23.81 -9.49
C THR A 2 21.80 -24.70 -9.83
N PHE A 3 22.15 -25.66 -8.96
CA PHE A 3 23.25 -26.61 -9.18
C PHE A 3 23.03 -27.52 -10.40
N PHE A 4 21.81 -28.05 -10.59
CA PHE A 4 21.49 -28.93 -11.71
C PHE A 4 21.53 -28.20 -13.06
N ALA A 5 21.14 -26.94 -13.08
CA ALA A 5 21.18 -26.09 -14.26
C ALA A 5 22.62 -25.80 -14.73
N GLY A 6 23.53 -25.50 -13.78
CA GLY A 6 24.96 -25.35 -14.07
C GLY A 6 25.59 -26.68 -14.49
N LEU A 7 25.18 -27.79 -13.87
CA LEU A 7 25.64 -29.13 -14.20
C LEU A 7 25.29 -29.52 -15.64
N ILE A 8 24.09 -29.19 -16.13
CA ILE A 8 23.66 -29.49 -17.50
C ILE A 8 24.47 -28.69 -18.53
N VAL A 9 24.69 -27.39 -18.30
CA VAL A 9 25.54 -26.56 -19.17
C VAL A 9 26.98 -27.08 -19.18
N PHE A 10 27.47 -27.51 -18.02
CA PHE A 10 28.80 -28.10 -17.86
C PHE A 10 28.91 -29.47 -18.58
N ILE A 11 27.92 -30.35 -18.45
CA ILE A 11 27.87 -31.65 -19.12
C ILE A 11 27.75 -31.48 -20.64
N CYS A 12 26.91 -30.56 -21.12
CA CYS A 12 26.82 -30.23 -22.55
C CYS A 12 28.14 -29.65 -23.08
N GLY A 13 28.82 -28.83 -22.28
CA GLY A 13 30.17 -28.32 -22.57
C GLY A 13 31.19 -29.46 -22.71
N ILE A 14 31.20 -30.41 -21.76
CA ILE A 14 32.08 -31.60 -21.80
C ILE A 14 31.75 -32.49 -23.00
N ALA A 15 30.48 -32.74 -23.29
CA ALA A 15 30.05 -33.55 -24.43
C ALA A 15 30.49 -32.92 -25.76
N ALA A 16 30.35 -31.60 -25.92
CA ALA A 16 30.84 -30.88 -27.09
C ALA A 16 32.37 -30.96 -27.22
N LEU A 17 33.10 -30.88 -26.09
CA LEU A 17 34.55 -31.03 -26.03
C LEU A 17 35.00 -32.44 -26.46
N LEU A 18 34.31 -33.49 -26.00
CA LEU A 18 34.55 -34.88 -26.40
C LEU A 18 34.29 -35.11 -27.90
N ILE A 19 33.24 -34.50 -28.47
CA ILE A 19 32.93 -34.57 -29.90
C ILE A 19 34.03 -33.88 -30.73
N LEU A 20 34.52 -32.72 -30.28
CA LEU A 20 35.62 -32.01 -30.94
C LEU A 20 36.93 -32.79 -30.90
N ILE A 21 37.24 -33.46 -29.77
CA ILE A 21 38.39 -34.35 -29.64
C ILE A 21 38.28 -35.55 -30.60
N LEU A 22 37.09 -36.16 -30.72
CA LEU A 22 36.82 -37.27 -31.64
C LEU A 22 36.94 -36.83 -33.12
N LEU A 23 36.46 -35.65 -33.48
CA LEU A 23 36.58 -35.08 -34.83
C LEU A 23 38.04 -34.74 -35.18
N HIS A 24 38.82 -34.28 -34.20
CA HIS A 24 40.26 -34.04 -34.37
C HIS A 24 41.03 -35.35 -34.58
N LYS A 25 40.74 -36.41 -33.80
CA LYS A 25 41.35 -37.74 -33.99
C LYS A 25 41.05 -38.33 -35.37
N ARG A 26 39.92 -37.97 -35.98
CA ARG A 26 39.57 -38.37 -37.36
C ARG A 26 40.21 -37.48 -38.45
N LYS A 27 41.14 -36.58 -38.11
CA LYS A 27 41.81 -35.60 -39.01
C LYS A 27 40.85 -34.71 -39.81
N LYS A 28 39.58 -34.59 -39.40
CA LYS A 28 38.59 -33.76 -40.11
C LYS A 28 38.69 -32.26 -39.76
N ILE A 29 39.35 -31.93 -38.65
CA ILE A 29 39.42 -30.56 -38.10
C ILE A 29 40.81 -30.30 -37.51
N SER A 30 41.36 -29.11 -37.72
CA SER A 30 42.63 -28.67 -37.11
C SER A 30 42.48 -28.37 -35.62
N THR A 31 43.55 -28.55 -34.85
CA THR A 31 43.57 -28.41 -33.37
C THR A 31 43.15 -27.00 -32.93
N THR A 32 43.56 -25.98 -33.67
CA THR A 32 43.23 -24.58 -33.37
C THR A 32 41.74 -24.29 -33.55
N LEU A 33 41.11 -24.83 -34.60
CA LEU A 33 39.68 -24.65 -34.86
C LEU A 33 38.84 -25.31 -33.76
N ALA A 34 39.24 -26.51 -33.30
CA ALA A 34 38.55 -27.22 -32.22
C ALA A 34 38.61 -26.45 -30.89
N VAL A 35 39.77 -25.87 -30.55
CA VAL A 35 39.93 -25.06 -29.33
C VAL A 35 39.08 -23.79 -29.40
N TRP A 36 39.11 -23.07 -30.52
CA TRP A 36 38.28 -21.86 -30.70
C TRP A 36 36.78 -22.16 -30.62
N LEU A 37 36.31 -23.25 -31.24
CA LEU A 37 34.91 -23.68 -31.15
C LEU A 37 34.49 -23.98 -29.71
N ALA A 38 35.33 -24.64 -28.92
CA ALA A 38 35.06 -24.91 -27.51
C ALA A 38 34.97 -23.62 -26.69
N ILE A 39 35.90 -22.68 -26.91
CA ILE A 39 35.90 -21.38 -26.23
C ILE A 39 34.63 -20.59 -26.57
N VAL A 40 34.25 -20.53 -27.84
CA VAL A 40 33.04 -19.82 -28.29
C VAL A 40 31.78 -20.43 -27.68
N LEU A 41 31.67 -21.76 -27.64
CA LEU A 41 30.52 -22.43 -27.02
C LEU A 41 30.41 -22.14 -25.51
N ILE A 42 31.53 -22.15 -24.79
CA ILE A 42 31.55 -21.80 -23.36
C ILE A 42 31.18 -20.33 -23.17
N ALA A 43 31.73 -19.42 -23.98
CA ALA A 43 31.43 -18.00 -23.90
C ALA A 43 29.94 -17.73 -24.19
N VAL A 44 29.38 -18.29 -25.26
CA VAL A 44 27.96 -18.12 -25.64
C VAL A 44 27.01 -18.72 -24.61
N SER A 45 27.32 -19.90 -24.07
CA SER A 45 26.47 -20.52 -23.05
C SER A 45 26.53 -19.80 -21.70
N SER A 46 27.71 -19.31 -21.30
CA SER A 46 27.89 -18.49 -20.11
C SER A 46 27.16 -17.15 -20.23
N THR A 47 27.30 -16.45 -21.37
CA THR A 47 26.60 -15.19 -21.61
C THR A 47 25.09 -15.38 -21.70
N TYR A 48 24.59 -16.42 -22.36
CA TYR A 48 23.16 -16.74 -22.36
C TYR A 48 22.64 -17.05 -20.94
N TYR A 49 23.36 -17.84 -20.16
CA TYR A 49 22.97 -18.17 -18.79
C TYR A 49 22.86 -16.92 -17.92
N VAL A 50 23.87 -16.05 -17.95
CA VAL A 50 23.92 -14.83 -17.13
C VAL A 50 22.95 -13.76 -17.65
N ALA A 51 22.87 -13.55 -18.97
CA ALA A 51 22.07 -12.48 -19.56
C ALA A 51 20.58 -12.80 -19.67
N VAL A 52 20.19 -14.08 -19.71
CA VAL A 52 18.79 -14.48 -19.91
C VAL A 52 18.24 -15.27 -18.73
N ARG A 53 18.95 -16.30 -18.26
CA ARG A 53 18.40 -17.22 -17.24
C ARG A 53 18.40 -16.64 -15.83
N VAL A 54 19.52 -16.03 -15.42
CA VAL A 54 19.63 -15.40 -14.09
C VAL A 54 18.59 -14.30 -13.89
N PRO A 55 18.41 -13.31 -14.80
CA PRO A 55 17.40 -12.28 -14.62
C PRO A 55 15.98 -12.84 -14.62
N HIS A 56 15.67 -13.86 -15.44
CA HIS A 56 14.37 -14.51 -15.42
C HIS A 56 14.09 -15.22 -14.07
N GLN A 57 15.07 -15.96 -13.54
CA GLN A 57 14.94 -16.62 -12.24
C GLN A 57 14.81 -15.62 -11.09
N GLN A 58 15.54 -14.51 -11.14
CA GLN A 58 15.42 -13.43 -10.16
C GLN A 58 14.05 -12.75 -10.23
N HIS A 59 13.53 -12.54 -11.44
CA HIS A 59 12.21 -11.96 -11.64
C HIS A 59 11.10 -12.86 -11.08
N GLU A 60 11.10 -14.15 -11.40
CA GLU A 60 10.16 -15.12 -10.83
C GLU A 60 10.28 -15.21 -9.30
N ALA A 61 11.51 -15.28 -8.77
CA ALA A 61 11.73 -15.33 -7.33
C ALA A 61 11.22 -14.07 -6.62
N ARG A 62 11.40 -12.89 -7.23
CA ARG A 62 10.88 -11.62 -6.72
C ARG A 62 9.36 -11.61 -6.71
N LEU A 63 8.71 -12.05 -7.80
CA LEU A 63 7.25 -12.11 -7.87
C LEU A 63 6.67 -13.09 -6.85
N ASN A 64 7.27 -14.27 -6.70
CA ASN A 64 6.85 -15.24 -5.69
C ASN A 64 7.03 -14.70 -4.26
N ALA A 65 8.15 -14.02 -3.98
CA ALA A 65 8.38 -13.38 -2.69
C ALA A 65 7.34 -12.28 -2.40
N ALA A 66 7.04 -11.46 -3.41
CA ALA A 66 6.04 -10.42 -3.32
C ALA A 66 4.63 -10.97 -3.10
N GLU A 67 4.25 -12.04 -3.81
CA GLU A 67 2.99 -12.75 -3.58
C GLU A 67 2.92 -13.28 -2.16
N HIS A 68 3.98 -13.97 -1.69
CA HIS A 68 4.06 -14.46 -0.32
C HIS A 68 3.97 -13.32 0.72
N TYR A 69 4.58 -12.17 0.45
CA TYR A 69 4.45 -11.00 1.31
C TYR A 69 2.99 -10.52 1.37
N PHE A 70 2.36 -10.31 0.21
CA PHE A 70 0.99 -9.81 0.11
C PHE A 70 -0.03 -10.69 0.83
N ILE A 71 0.01 -12.01 0.60
CA ILE A 71 -0.96 -12.95 1.21
C ILE A 71 -0.83 -13.05 2.74
N ASN A 72 0.34 -12.67 3.29
CA ASN A 72 0.61 -12.74 4.72
C ASN A 72 0.24 -11.44 5.46
N LEU A 73 -0.05 -10.36 4.74
CA LEU A 73 -0.52 -9.12 5.34
C LEU A 73 -1.94 -9.33 5.92
N PRO A 74 -2.18 -9.06 7.22
CA PRO A 74 -3.45 -9.36 7.89
C PRO A 74 -4.68 -8.80 7.17
N LEU A 75 -4.64 -7.52 6.80
CA LEU A 75 -5.70 -6.82 6.08
C LEU A 75 -6.21 -7.59 4.85
N TYR A 76 -5.29 -8.13 4.05
CA TYR A 76 -5.65 -8.80 2.79
C TYR A 76 -6.19 -10.21 3.02
N ARG A 77 -5.81 -10.87 4.12
CA ARG A 77 -6.45 -12.13 4.53
C ARG A 77 -7.92 -11.91 4.91
N THR A 78 -8.20 -10.85 5.65
CA THR A 78 -9.57 -10.42 5.99
C THR A 78 -10.36 -10.11 4.71
N LEU A 79 -9.78 -9.33 3.80
CA LEU A 79 -10.41 -9.01 2.50
C LEU A 79 -10.70 -10.23 1.64
N LYS A 80 -9.80 -11.22 1.61
CA LYS A 80 -9.99 -12.44 0.82
C LYS A 80 -11.28 -13.17 1.20
N VAL A 81 -11.64 -13.16 2.48
CA VAL A 81 -12.85 -13.81 3.01
C VAL A 81 -14.07 -12.93 2.79
N GLN A 82 -13.98 -11.64 3.15
CA GLN A 82 -15.14 -10.74 3.14
C GLN A 82 -15.50 -10.21 1.75
N GLN A 83 -14.51 -9.99 0.89
CA GLN A 83 -14.63 -9.39 -0.45
C GLN A 83 -13.67 -10.01 -1.47
N PRO A 84 -13.93 -11.26 -1.90
CA PRO A 84 -13.02 -12.00 -2.77
C PRO A 84 -12.77 -11.32 -4.13
N SER A 85 -13.78 -10.63 -4.68
CA SER A 85 -13.66 -9.90 -5.94
C SER A 85 -12.72 -8.70 -5.84
N LEU A 86 -12.80 -7.93 -4.76
CA LEU A 86 -11.88 -6.82 -4.50
C LEU A 86 -10.47 -7.34 -4.21
N TYR A 87 -10.33 -8.39 -3.39
CA TYR A 87 -9.05 -9.03 -3.13
C TYR A 87 -8.32 -9.43 -4.42
N GLN A 88 -9.03 -10.05 -5.38
CA GLN A 88 -8.43 -10.45 -6.65
C GLN A 88 -7.92 -9.26 -7.47
N LYS A 89 -8.66 -8.14 -7.49
CA LYS A 89 -8.23 -6.91 -8.17
C LYS A 89 -6.99 -6.32 -7.51
N LEU A 90 -6.99 -6.20 -6.18
CA LEU A 90 -5.86 -5.67 -5.41
C LEU A 90 -4.60 -6.52 -5.62
N HIS A 91 -4.75 -7.84 -5.57
CA HIS A 91 -3.66 -8.79 -5.79
C HIS A 91 -3.06 -8.66 -7.18
N GLN A 92 -3.90 -8.58 -8.22
CA GLN A 92 -3.43 -8.43 -9.60
C GLN A 92 -2.69 -7.10 -9.81
N GLN A 93 -3.24 -5.99 -9.28
CA GLN A 93 -2.61 -4.68 -9.40
C GLN A 93 -1.27 -4.62 -8.66
N TYR A 94 -1.20 -5.22 -7.47
CA TYR A 94 0.03 -5.34 -6.68
C TYR A 94 1.11 -6.11 -7.45
N LEU A 95 0.81 -7.32 -7.94
CA LEU A 95 1.80 -8.13 -8.68
C LEU A 95 2.23 -7.45 -9.98
N SER A 96 1.31 -6.76 -10.66
CA SER A 96 1.63 -5.99 -11.86
C SER A 96 2.64 -4.87 -11.55
N ALA A 97 2.47 -4.13 -10.45
CA ALA A 97 3.41 -3.07 -10.05
C ALA A 97 4.78 -3.62 -9.66
N VAL A 98 4.83 -4.77 -8.97
CA VAL A 98 6.12 -5.42 -8.67
C VAL A 98 6.79 -5.93 -9.94
N ALA A 99 6.02 -6.45 -10.91
CA ALA A 99 6.53 -6.93 -12.18
C ALA A 99 7.16 -5.80 -13.02
N THR A 100 6.63 -4.57 -12.93
CA THR A 100 7.22 -3.38 -13.59
C THR A 100 8.44 -2.81 -12.86
N GLY A 101 8.82 -3.40 -11.72
CA GLY A 101 10.06 -3.08 -11.01
C GLY A 101 9.85 -2.27 -9.73
N GLU A 102 8.62 -1.94 -9.33
CA GLU A 102 8.35 -1.20 -8.11
C GLU A 102 8.61 -2.02 -6.84
N SER A 103 8.99 -1.36 -5.75
CA SER A 103 9.10 -2.01 -4.45
C SER A 103 7.73 -2.47 -3.94
N GLU A 104 7.70 -3.47 -3.06
CA GLU A 104 6.46 -3.99 -2.46
C GLU A 104 5.68 -2.88 -1.75
N ALA A 105 6.38 -1.97 -1.05
CA ALA A 105 5.78 -0.85 -0.36
C ALA A 105 5.13 0.15 -1.35
N GLN A 106 5.82 0.52 -2.44
CA GLN A 106 5.24 1.37 -3.49
C GLN A 106 4.04 0.69 -4.17
N ALA A 107 4.14 -0.61 -4.45
CA ALA A 107 3.04 -1.38 -5.01
C ALA A 107 1.80 -1.37 -4.12
N LEU A 108 1.96 -1.38 -2.79
CA LEU A 108 0.85 -1.24 -1.83
C LEU A 108 0.23 0.17 -1.82
N GLU A 109 1.00 1.23 -2.09
CA GLU A 109 0.45 2.60 -2.15
C GLU A 109 -0.61 2.73 -3.25
N HIS A 110 -0.43 2.07 -4.40
CA HIS A 110 -1.41 2.07 -5.50
C HIS A 110 -2.76 1.46 -5.14
N LEU A 111 -2.80 0.67 -4.06
CA LEU A 111 -4.01 -0.01 -3.61
C LEU A 111 -4.85 0.85 -2.67
N ARG A 112 -4.26 1.89 -2.08
CA ARG A 112 -4.89 2.75 -1.07
C ARG A 112 -6.22 3.37 -1.54
N PRO A 113 -6.39 3.86 -2.78
CA PRO A 113 -7.67 4.42 -3.21
C PRO A 113 -8.82 3.41 -3.15
N MET A 114 -8.62 2.18 -3.65
CA MET A 114 -9.64 1.12 -3.58
C MET A 114 -9.93 0.68 -2.14
N LEU A 115 -8.92 0.71 -1.27
CA LEU A 115 -9.12 0.48 0.16
C LEU A 115 -9.92 1.61 0.80
N ALA A 116 -9.64 2.87 0.47
CA ALA A 116 -10.38 4.02 0.98
C ALA A 116 -11.87 3.96 0.59
N ASP A 117 -12.17 3.61 -0.67
CA ASP A 117 -13.55 3.40 -1.14
C ASP A 117 -14.26 2.32 -0.34
N LEU A 118 -13.57 1.22 -0.05
CA LEU A 118 -14.10 0.17 0.80
C LEU A 118 -14.34 0.66 2.23
N LEU A 119 -13.37 1.33 2.84
CA LEU A 119 -13.49 1.80 4.22
C LEU A 119 -14.69 2.74 4.35
N SER A 120 -14.91 3.62 3.35
CA SER A 120 -16.08 4.50 3.29
C SER A 120 -17.40 3.70 3.33
N GLN A 121 -17.51 2.63 2.56
CA GLN A 121 -18.70 1.75 2.57
C GLN A 121 -18.90 0.98 3.88
N ARG A 122 -17.90 0.96 4.76
CA ARG A 122 -17.87 0.14 5.98
C ARG A 122 -18.04 0.96 7.26
N ILE A 123 -18.03 2.29 7.20
CA ILE A 123 -18.13 3.17 8.36
C ILE A 123 -19.41 2.91 9.17
N SER A 124 -20.58 2.86 8.53
CA SER A 124 -21.86 2.64 9.22
C SER A 124 -21.97 1.24 9.83
N TYR A 125 -21.15 0.28 9.39
CA TYR A 125 -21.10 -1.09 9.89
C TYR A 125 -20.03 -1.31 10.97
N ALA A 126 -19.04 -0.44 11.06
CA ALA A 126 -17.93 -0.57 11.99
C ALA A 126 -18.41 -0.46 13.44
N SER A 127 -17.83 -1.27 14.34
CA SER A 127 -18.03 -1.09 15.78
C SER A 127 -17.46 0.26 16.26
N ASN A 128 -17.97 0.78 17.38
CA ASN A 128 -17.50 2.07 17.93
C ASN A 128 -15.99 2.05 18.21
N GLU A 129 -15.51 0.96 18.80
CA GLU A 129 -14.10 0.78 19.12
C GLU A 129 -13.23 0.74 17.86
N ALA A 130 -13.70 0.07 16.81
CA ALA A 130 -12.97 -0.02 15.55
C ALA A 130 -12.82 1.34 14.85
N LEU A 131 -13.92 2.10 14.80
CA LEU A 131 -13.92 3.43 14.21
C LEU A 131 -13.03 4.40 15.01
N TYR A 132 -13.12 4.36 16.34
CA TYR A 132 -12.27 5.16 17.23
C TYR A 132 -10.78 4.83 17.03
N ARG A 133 -10.39 3.55 17.04
CA ARG A 133 -8.99 3.13 16.84
C ARG A 133 -8.43 3.55 15.49
N TYR A 134 -9.19 3.34 14.42
CA TYR A 134 -8.79 3.76 13.08
C TYR A 134 -8.54 5.27 13.00
N MET A 135 -9.46 6.06 13.58
CA MET A 135 -9.33 7.52 13.56
C MET A 135 -8.25 8.03 14.50
N GLN A 136 -7.96 7.33 15.60
CA GLN A 136 -6.82 7.65 16.46
C GLN A 136 -5.49 7.54 15.71
N VAL A 137 -5.30 6.45 14.96
CA VAL A 137 -4.09 6.28 14.13
C VAL A 137 -4.06 7.32 13.01
N SER A 138 -5.19 7.59 12.38
CA SER A 138 -5.30 8.64 11.35
C SER A 138 -4.89 10.01 11.90
N LEU A 139 -5.30 10.36 13.12
CA LEU A 139 -4.89 11.61 13.77
C LEU A 139 -3.38 11.64 14.08
N GLU A 140 -2.78 10.52 14.50
CA GLU A 140 -1.32 10.40 14.64
C GLU A 140 -0.61 10.67 13.31
N GLN A 141 -1.13 10.15 12.19
CA GLN A 141 -0.59 10.41 10.84
C GLN A 141 -0.71 11.88 10.44
N MET A 142 -1.88 12.49 10.62
CA MET A 142 -2.07 13.91 10.33
C MET A 142 -1.07 14.78 11.09
N LYS A 143 -0.88 14.52 12.39
CA LYS A 143 0.08 15.24 13.24
C LYS A 143 1.52 15.04 12.78
N ALA A 144 1.90 13.80 12.47
CA ALA A 144 3.24 13.49 11.98
C ALA A 144 3.54 14.20 10.66
N LEU A 145 2.58 14.24 9.74
CA LEU A 145 2.73 14.94 8.46
C LEU A 145 2.76 16.45 8.66
N ARG A 146 1.88 17.01 9.52
CA ARG A 146 1.87 18.45 9.83
C ARG A 146 3.20 18.94 10.41
N GLN A 147 3.82 18.14 11.28
CA GLN A 147 5.13 18.46 11.87
C GLN A 147 6.25 18.52 10.83
N GLN A 148 6.16 17.71 9.78
CA GLN A 148 7.13 17.70 8.69
C GLN A 148 6.85 18.84 7.69
N ASN A 149 5.63 18.90 7.15
CA ASN A 149 5.21 19.85 6.14
C ASN A 149 3.68 19.93 6.08
N SER A 150 3.12 21.14 6.27
CA SER A 150 1.68 21.40 6.14
C SER A 150 1.08 20.92 4.82
N GLU A 151 1.85 20.98 3.73
CA GLU A 151 1.39 20.52 2.41
C GLU A 151 1.19 19.00 2.38
N LEU A 152 2.03 18.22 3.07
CA LEU A 152 1.85 16.76 3.15
C LEU A 152 0.58 16.40 3.91
N CYS A 153 0.31 17.09 5.02
CA CYS A 153 -0.94 16.93 5.76
C CYS A 153 -2.16 17.30 4.91
N PHE A 154 -2.10 18.42 4.20
CA PHE A 154 -3.17 18.85 3.30
C PHE A 154 -3.44 17.81 2.20
N LYS A 155 -2.40 17.31 1.54
CA LYS A 155 -2.52 16.26 0.50
C LYS A 155 -3.04 14.93 1.05
N PHE A 156 -2.73 14.60 2.30
CA PHE A 156 -3.26 13.42 2.99
C PHE A 156 -4.75 13.55 3.30
N LEU A 157 -5.20 14.72 3.77
CA LEU A 157 -6.59 15.00 4.10
C LEU A 157 -7.47 15.20 2.86
N PHE A 158 -6.92 15.81 1.80
CA PHE A 158 -7.65 16.22 0.60
C PHE A 158 -6.96 15.73 -0.69
N PRO A 159 -6.77 14.39 -0.86
CA PRO A 159 -6.05 13.83 -2.01
C PRO A 159 -6.71 14.16 -3.35
N GLN A 160 -8.01 14.41 -3.38
CA GLN A 160 -8.78 14.83 -4.56
C GLN A 160 -8.47 16.26 -5.02
N VAL A 161 -7.91 17.11 -4.16
CA VAL A 161 -7.66 18.54 -4.46
C VAL A 161 -6.23 18.76 -4.95
N SER A 162 -5.23 18.13 -4.34
CA SER A 162 -3.82 18.35 -4.67
C SER A 162 -3.03 17.07 -4.96
N GLY A 163 -3.73 15.95 -5.16
CA GLY A 163 -3.12 14.63 -5.24
C GLY A 163 -2.74 14.09 -3.86
N GLY A 164 -2.73 12.76 -3.72
CA GLY A 164 -2.32 12.11 -2.48
C GLY A 164 -0.83 12.21 -2.17
N ILE A 165 -0.41 11.54 -1.09
CA ILE A 165 0.99 11.40 -0.69
C ILE A 165 1.47 9.96 -0.85
N ASN A 166 2.79 9.77 -0.98
CA ASN A 166 3.41 8.46 -0.79
C ASN A 166 3.64 8.26 0.72
N THR A 167 2.86 7.37 1.35
CA THR A 167 2.96 7.19 2.80
C THR A 167 4.25 6.48 3.21
N THR A 168 4.81 5.63 2.36
CA THR A 168 6.09 4.96 2.58
C THR A 168 7.25 5.94 2.72
N GLU A 169 7.22 7.06 2.00
CA GLU A 169 8.23 8.11 2.08
C GLU A 169 7.95 9.14 3.18
N SER A 170 6.66 9.39 3.47
CA SER A 170 6.24 10.51 4.32
C SER A 170 5.97 10.12 5.79
N LEU A 171 5.76 8.82 6.07
CA LEU A 171 5.41 8.33 7.40
C LEU A 171 6.44 7.33 7.95
N PRO A 172 6.73 7.39 9.27
CA PRO A 172 7.54 6.39 9.95
C PRO A 172 6.99 4.96 9.76
N VAL A 173 7.89 3.99 9.65
CA VAL A 173 7.55 2.56 9.49
C VAL A 173 6.56 2.10 10.56
N GLU A 174 6.79 2.52 11.81
CA GLU A 174 6.00 2.10 12.95
C GLU A 174 4.57 2.63 12.90
N LEU A 175 4.39 3.84 12.36
CA LEU A 175 3.06 4.42 12.19
C LEU A 175 2.30 3.75 11.04
N ARG A 176 2.99 3.36 9.96
CA ARG A 176 2.40 2.57 8.87
C ARG A 176 2.01 1.17 9.34
N LYS A 177 2.80 0.55 10.23
CA LYS A 177 2.43 -0.73 10.84
C LYS A 177 1.17 -0.61 11.69
N LYS A 178 1.09 0.42 12.56
CA LYS A 178 -0.12 0.73 13.33
C LYS A 178 -1.34 0.94 12.43
N GLU A 179 -1.18 1.66 11.31
CA GLU A 179 -2.25 1.85 10.33
C GLU A 179 -2.74 0.51 9.78
N GLY A 180 -1.83 -0.37 9.34
CA GLY A 180 -2.20 -1.69 8.83
C GLY A 180 -2.97 -2.54 9.84
N GLU A 181 -2.55 -2.51 11.12
CA GLU A 181 -3.23 -3.21 12.22
C GLU A 181 -4.63 -2.62 12.51
N ALA A 182 -4.74 -1.28 12.51
CA ALA A 182 -6.01 -0.61 12.73
C ALA A 182 -7.00 -0.85 11.58
N LEU A 183 -6.53 -0.87 10.33
CA LEU A 183 -7.33 -1.19 9.16
C LEU A 183 -7.82 -2.64 9.16
N ASP A 184 -6.96 -3.60 9.52
CA ASP A 184 -7.36 -4.99 9.63
C ASP A 184 -8.45 -5.17 10.70
N TYR A 185 -8.24 -4.58 11.88
CA TYR A 185 -9.24 -4.59 12.95
C TYR A 185 -10.55 -3.92 12.50
N PHE A 186 -10.46 -2.79 11.81
CA PHE A 186 -11.63 -2.09 11.28
C PHE A 186 -12.44 -2.96 10.32
N LEU A 187 -11.80 -3.66 9.37
CA LEU A 187 -12.49 -4.56 8.45
C LEU A 187 -13.10 -5.77 9.16
N GLN A 188 -12.40 -6.34 10.15
CA GLN A 188 -12.94 -7.44 10.96
C GLN A 188 -14.19 -7.02 11.74
N GLN A 189 -14.24 -5.77 12.20
CA GLN A 189 -15.32 -5.22 13.03
C GLN A 189 -16.37 -4.41 12.25
N SER A 190 -16.33 -4.44 10.91
CA SER A 190 -17.30 -3.77 10.03
C SER A 190 -18.01 -4.74 9.06
N PHE A 191 -17.97 -6.03 9.39
CA PHE A 191 -18.66 -7.06 8.65
C PHE A 191 -19.91 -7.51 9.40
N GLY A 192 -21.07 -7.42 8.75
CA GLY A 192 -22.35 -7.87 9.32
C GLY A 192 -23.41 -6.79 9.26
N ALA A 193 -24.23 -6.72 10.31
CA ALA A 193 -25.30 -5.75 10.42
C ALA A 193 -24.75 -4.33 10.65
N GLU A 194 -25.50 -3.36 10.16
CA GLU A 194 -25.21 -1.94 10.39
C GLU A 194 -25.27 -1.61 11.89
N HIS A 195 -24.44 -0.68 12.33
CA HIS A 195 -24.42 -0.25 13.73
C HIS A 195 -25.65 0.59 14.05
N THR A 196 -26.45 0.16 15.01
CA THR A 196 -27.58 0.94 15.53
C THR A 196 -27.09 1.90 16.62
N GLY A 197 -26.52 3.02 16.18
CA GLY A 197 -26.01 4.09 17.06
C GLY A 197 -27.07 5.13 17.44
N ASN A 198 -26.66 6.12 18.24
CA ASN A 198 -27.49 7.28 18.57
C ASN A 198 -27.05 8.51 17.74
N ALA A 199 -27.54 8.59 16.51
CA ALA A 199 -27.22 9.69 15.60
C ALA A 199 -27.62 11.08 16.13
N LEU A 200 -28.66 11.17 16.97
CA LEU A 200 -29.06 12.45 17.58
C LEU A 200 -27.97 12.93 18.55
N GLN A 201 -27.49 12.04 19.42
CA GLN A 201 -26.38 12.34 20.34
C GLN A 201 -25.11 12.75 19.56
N GLY A 202 -24.78 12.02 18.50
CA GLY A 202 -23.64 12.36 17.63
C GLY A 202 -23.76 13.76 17.03
N ARG A 203 -24.97 14.18 16.62
CA ARG A 203 -25.18 15.54 16.09
C ARG A 203 -25.04 16.63 17.16
N GLU A 204 -25.54 16.38 18.36
CA GLU A 204 -25.39 17.30 19.49
C GLU A 204 -23.92 17.47 19.89
N ASP A 205 -23.19 16.37 20.02
CA ASP A 205 -21.77 16.37 20.35
C ASP A 205 -20.93 17.07 19.28
N LEU A 206 -21.22 16.81 17.99
CA LEU A 206 -20.57 17.52 16.89
C LEU A 206 -20.90 19.01 16.91
N GLY A 207 -22.14 19.40 17.15
CA GLY A 207 -22.54 20.81 17.31
C GLY A 207 -21.80 21.50 18.47
N ASN A 208 -21.57 20.81 19.58
CA ASN A 208 -20.76 21.31 20.70
C ASN A 208 -19.30 21.53 20.30
N ILE A 209 -18.70 20.55 19.61
CA ILE A 209 -17.33 20.63 19.10
C ILE A 209 -17.18 21.78 18.12
N VAL A 210 -18.04 21.88 17.11
CA VAL A 210 -17.98 22.94 16.09
C VAL A 210 -18.11 24.32 16.73
N ARG A 211 -19.04 24.51 17.69
CA ARG A 211 -19.15 25.77 18.43
C ARG A 211 -17.88 26.14 19.18
N SER A 212 -17.23 25.17 19.82
CA SER A 212 -15.94 25.37 20.49
C SER A 212 -14.85 25.79 19.49
N LEU A 213 -14.78 25.11 18.34
CA LEU A 213 -13.79 25.40 17.29
C LEU A 213 -14.00 26.78 16.65
N TYR A 214 -15.24 27.23 16.47
CA TYR A 214 -15.52 28.60 16.01
C TYR A 214 -14.95 29.65 16.97
N GLY A 215 -14.88 29.37 18.28
CA GLY A 215 -14.24 30.26 19.25
C GLY A 215 -12.73 30.43 19.01
N ARG A 216 -12.06 29.43 18.41
CA ARG A 216 -10.62 29.46 18.12
C ARG A 216 -10.31 29.93 16.70
N TRP A 217 -11.05 29.42 15.72
CA TRP A 217 -10.75 29.60 14.30
C TRP A 217 -11.62 30.64 13.61
N GLY A 218 -12.70 31.10 14.25
CA GLY A 218 -13.63 32.07 13.65
C GLY A 218 -14.26 31.52 12.37
N SER A 219 -14.53 32.42 11.41
CA SER A 219 -15.16 32.08 10.13
C SER A 219 -14.31 31.15 9.25
N ASP A 220 -13.00 31.09 9.46
CA ASP A 220 -12.09 30.24 8.68
C ASP A 220 -12.49 28.75 8.78
N LEU A 221 -13.17 28.34 9.87
CA LEU A 221 -13.62 26.97 10.06
C LEU A 221 -14.54 26.47 8.93
N GLN A 222 -15.27 27.37 8.26
CA GLN A 222 -16.12 27.03 7.12
C GLN A 222 -15.33 26.50 5.92
N LEU A 223 -14.06 26.87 5.80
CA LEU A 223 -13.18 26.43 4.71
C LEU A 223 -12.90 24.91 4.74
N ILE A 224 -13.09 24.23 5.89
CA ILE A 224 -12.97 22.76 5.96
C ILE A 224 -13.91 22.09 4.96
N ASN A 225 -15.10 22.66 4.73
CA ASN A 225 -16.10 22.12 3.81
C ASN A 225 -15.83 22.50 2.34
N ALA A 226 -14.92 23.44 2.09
CA ALA A 226 -14.54 23.92 0.76
C ALA A 226 -13.01 23.95 0.57
N PRO A 227 -12.30 22.81 0.74
CA PRO A 227 -10.84 22.78 0.74
C PRO A 227 -10.20 23.12 -0.62
N ALA A 228 -10.99 23.15 -1.70
CA ALA A 228 -10.57 23.52 -3.04
C ALA A 228 -10.77 25.02 -3.36
N GLU A 229 -11.29 25.82 -2.43
CA GLU A 229 -11.53 27.24 -2.65
C GLU A 229 -10.21 27.99 -2.92
N THR A 230 -10.26 28.94 -3.86
CA THR A 230 -9.07 29.69 -4.27
C THR A 230 -8.58 30.56 -3.13
N GLY A 231 -7.31 30.43 -2.75
CA GLY A 231 -6.72 31.17 -1.65
C GLY A 231 -6.89 30.51 -0.27
N ALA A 232 -7.46 29.31 -0.20
CA ALA A 232 -7.52 28.56 1.04
C ALA A 232 -6.11 28.24 1.58
N ASP A 233 -5.88 28.55 2.86
CA ASP A 233 -4.61 28.29 3.52
C ASP A 233 -4.50 26.80 3.90
N LYS A 234 -3.67 26.07 3.16
CA LYS A 234 -3.41 24.63 3.37
C LYS A 234 -2.95 24.32 4.80
N THR A 235 -2.18 25.21 5.44
CA THR A 235 -1.72 25.02 6.82
C THR A 235 -2.87 25.14 7.80
N LYS A 236 -3.67 26.21 7.67
CA LYS A 236 -4.86 26.37 8.52
C LYS A 236 -5.83 25.21 8.34
N LEU A 237 -6.10 24.77 7.11
CA LEU A 237 -6.98 23.63 6.86
C LEU A 237 -6.50 22.36 7.56
N CYS A 238 -5.20 22.04 7.47
CA CYS A 238 -4.65 20.93 8.21
C CYS A 238 -4.82 21.08 9.74
N GLU A 239 -4.50 22.25 10.30
CA GLU A 239 -4.58 22.49 11.75
C GLU A 239 -6.01 22.43 12.27
N MET A 240 -6.96 23.03 11.55
CA MET A 240 -8.38 22.98 11.92
C MET A 240 -8.93 21.56 11.85
N THR A 241 -8.56 20.77 10.83
CA THR A 241 -8.98 19.36 10.75
C THR A 241 -8.34 18.51 11.85
N ILE A 242 -7.07 18.74 12.20
CA ILE A 242 -6.43 18.08 13.36
C ILE A 242 -7.16 18.43 14.65
N ASP A 243 -7.48 19.70 14.88
CA ASP A 243 -8.23 20.14 16.06
C ASP A 243 -9.62 19.50 16.11
N LEU A 244 -10.33 19.42 14.97
CA LEU A 244 -11.63 18.75 14.88
C LEU A 244 -11.53 17.29 15.32
N TYR A 245 -10.68 16.49 14.68
CA TYR A 245 -10.56 15.07 15.04
C TYR A 245 -10.00 14.87 16.44
N GLN A 246 -9.13 15.76 16.92
CA GLN A 246 -8.67 15.73 18.31
C GLN A 246 -9.80 15.99 19.30
N SER A 247 -10.69 16.95 19.04
CA SER A 247 -11.86 17.20 19.88
C SER A 247 -12.86 16.03 19.85
N VAL A 248 -13.06 15.42 18.68
CA VAL A 248 -13.93 14.25 18.53
C VAL A 248 -13.39 13.06 19.33
N LEU A 249 -12.09 12.77 19.20
CA LEU A 249 -11.44 11.65 19.90
C LEU A 249 -11.21 11.90 21.40
N ALA A 250 -11.42 13.12 21.88
CA ALA A 250 -11.43 13.42 23.32
C ALA A 250 -12.75 13.05 24.01
N LEU A 251 -13.82 12.78 23.25
CA LEU A 251 -15.07 12.27 23.79
C LEU A 251 -14.92 10.80 24.26
N PRO A 252 -15.86 10.28 25.08
CA PRO A 252 -15.94 8.85 25.33
C PRO A 252 -16.11 8.08 24.00
N VAL A 253 -15.47 6.90 23.87
CA VAL A 253 -15.39 6.12 22.63
C VAL A 253 -16.73 6.01 21.87
N ASN A 254 -17.82 5.72 22.57
CA ASN A 254 -19.14 5.61 21.94
C ASN A 254 -19.59 6.93 21.32
N HIS A 255 -19.42 8.05 22.03
CA HIS A 255 -19.76 9.38 21.53
C HIS A 255 -18.86 9.80 20.37
N SER A 256 -17.54 9.56 20.47
CA SER A 256 -16.62 9.81 19.36
C SER A 256 -17.06 9.05 18.11
N ALA A 257 -17.40 7.77 18.23
CA ALA A 257 -17.80 6.96 17.10
C ALA A 257 -19.08 7.47 16.43
N GLU A 258 -20.10 7.91 17.18
CA GLU A 258 -21.30 8.52 16.60
C GLU A 258 -20.98 9.78 15.78
N VAL A 259 -20.10 10.64 16.31
CA VAL A 259 -19.65 11.84 15.59
C VAL A 259 -18.85 11.47 14.34
N LEU A 260 -17.93 10.50 14.45
CA LEU A 260 -17.10 10.04 13.33
C LEU A 260 -17.94 9.48 12.19
N ARG A 261 -19.00 8.71 12.47
CA ARG A 261 -19.92 8.24 11.42
C ARG A 261 -20.54 9.39 10.65
N ILE A 262 -21.01 10.43 11.35
CA ILE A 262 -21.62 11.59 10.70
C ILE A 262 -20.62 12.32 9.78
N ILE A 263 -19.39 12.53 10.25
CA ILE A 263 -18.35 13.24 9.48
C ILE A 263 -17.92 12.40 8.26
N LEU A 264 -17.72 11.09 8.44
CA LEU A 264 -17.09 10.23 7.44
C LEU A 264 -18.09 9.60 6.44
N ASP A 265 -19.35 9.37 6.81
CA ASP A 265 -20.38 8.86 5.89
C ASP A 265 -20.85 9.92 4.87
N GLY A 266 -20.37 11.16 4.97
CA GLY A 266 -20.81 12.26 4.11
C GLY A 266 -22.25 12.70 4.37
N ASN A 267 -22.94 12.13 5.38
CA ASN A 267 -24.26 12.53 5.85
C ASN A 267 -24.22 13.80 6.74
N ALA A 268 -23.11 14.53 6.71
CA ALA A 268 -22.93 15.85 7.28
C ALA A 268 -23.67 16.92 6.44
N ASN A 269 -24.99 16.77 6.26
CA ASN A 269 -25.83 17.87 5.83
C ASN A 269 -26.04 18.80 7.05
N TRP A 270 -25.27 19.88 7.11
CA TRP A 270 -25.44 21.00 8.04
C TRP A 270 -25.89 22.24 7.26
#